data_AF-A0A699K724-F1
#
_entry.id   AF-A0A699K724-F1
#
_cell.length_a   1.000
_cell.length_b   1.000
_cell.length_c   1.000
_cell.angle_alpha   90.00
_cell.angle_beta   90.00
_cell.angle_gamma   90.00
#
_symmetry.space_group_name_H-M   'P 1'
#
loop_
_entity.id
_entity.type
_entity.pdbx_description
1 polymer ?
#
loop_
_entity_poly.entity_id
_entity_poly.type
_entity_poly.pdbx_seq_one_letter_code
_entity_poly.pdbx_strand_id
1 'polypeptide(L)'
;MADQRTMTELLRTPTEGHAEEIVVPPILAEHFEVKHSLINMMTSDQFFRLAKDNPHDHIRWFNKITSTIKYKDVPNSEIKLMLFLFSLAGAARRWLEKEPSRSILTWEDLVSKFINKFFPLKNDKSP
;
A
#
# COMPACT_ATOMS: atom_id res chain seq x y z
N MET A 1 -38.96 -23.10 -25.11
CA MET A 1 -39.02 -22.00 -24.13
C MET A 1 -37.84 -22.19 -23.21
N ALA A 2 -36.88 -21.26 -23.20
CA ALA A 2 -35.52 -21.48 -22.69
C ALA A 2 -35.50 -21.65 -21.17
N ASP A 3 -34.76 -22.67 -20.72
CA ASP A 3 -34.69 -23.13 -19.35
C ASP A 3 -33.88 -22.13 -18.50
N GLN A 4 -34.56 -21.40 -17.61
CA GLN A 4 -33.96 -20.41 -16.71
C GLN A 4 -33.24 -21.07 -15.51
N ARG A 5 -33.00 -22.38 -15.55
CA ARG A 5 -32.46 -23.15 -14.42
C ARG A 5 -30.93 -23.15 -14.33
N THR A 6 -30.23 -22.66 -15.36
CA THR A 6 -28.76 -22.73 -15.45
C THR A 6 -28.03 -21.59 -14.71
N MET A 7 -28.70 -20.49 -14.37
CA MET A 7 -28.03 -19.35 -13.71
C MET A 7 -27.84 -19.53 -12.20
N THR A 8 -28.62 -20.41 -11.55
CA THR A 8 -28.55 -20.57 -10.08
C THR A 8 -27.45 -21.55 -9.63
N GLU A 9 -26.94 -22.37 -10.55
CA GLU A 9 -25.91 -23.38 -10.25
C GLU A 9 -24.48 -22.82 -10.37
N LEU A 10 -24.28 -21.75 -11.15
CA LEU A 10 -23.00 -21.02 -11.21
C LEU A 10 -22.71 -20.18 -9.96
N LEU A 11 -23.70 -19.99 -9.07
CA LEU A 11 -23.54 -19.20 -7.84
C LEU A 11 -23.21 -20.06 -6.60
N ARG A 12 -23.04 -21.37 -6.76
CA ARG A 12 -22.63 -22.28 -5.68
C ARG A 12 -21.32 -22.98 -5.99
N THR A 13 -20.24 -22.21 -6.03
CA THR A 13 -18.94 -22.70 -5.58
C THR A 13 -18.74 -22.22 -4.15
N PRO A 14 -18.53 -23.11 -3.15
CA PRO A 14 -18.01 -22.70 -1.87
C PRO A 14 -16.56 -22.26 -2.10
N THR A 15 -16.33 -20.96 -2.20
CA THR A 15 -14.96 -20.43 -2.15
C THR A 15 -14.53 -20.42 -0.68
N GLU A 16 -14.24 -21.61 -0.18
CA GLU A 16 -13.49 -21.80 1.04
C GLU A 16 -12.08 -21.25 0.79
N GLY A 17 -11.77 -20.14 1.46
CA GLY A 17 -10.42 -19.58 1.51
C GLY A 17 -10.16 -18.39 0.57
N HIS A 18 -10.75 -17.22 0.84
CA HIS A 18 -10.06 -15.95 0.65
C HIS A 18 -10.81 -14.81 1.35
N ALA A 19 -10.82 -14.84 2.68
CA ALA A 19 -10.84 -13.60 3.45
C ALA A 19 -9.38 -13.10 3.57
N GLU A 20 -8.72 -12.85 2.44
CA GLU A 20 -7.57 -11.94 2.38
C GLU A 20 -8.11 -10.56 2.00
N GLU A 21 -9.14 -10.13 2.72
CA GLU A 21 -9.47 -8.73 2.76
C GLU A 21 -8.33 -8.08 3.53
N ILE A 22 -7.69 -7.07 2.94
CA ILE A 22 -6.63 -6.31 3.61
C ILE A 22 -7.26 -5.68 4.84
N VAL A 23 -7.15 -6.38 5.97
CA VAL A 23 -7.46 -5.82 7.26
C VAL A 23 -6.36 -4.81 7.50
N VAL A 24 -6.68 -3.54 7.25
CA VAL A 24 -5.92 -2.41 7.78
C VAL A 24 -5.60 -2.77 9.23
N PRO A 25 -4.33 -2.85 9.64
CA PRO A 25 -3.97 -3.32 10.97
C PRO A 25 -4.83 -2.57 12.02
N PRO A 26 -5.57 -3.25 12.90
CA PRO A 26 -6.50 -2.63 13.87
C PRO A 26 -5.81 -1.84 14.98
N ILE A 27 -4.59 -1.33 14.76
CA ILE A 27 -3.66 -1.05 15.85
C ILE A 27 -3.77 0.41 16.33
N LEU A 28 -4.41 1.33 15.60
CA LEU A 28 -4.30 2.78 15.92
C LEU A 28 -5.59 3.57 16.12
N ALA A 29 -6.77 3.04 15.80
CA ALA A 29 -7.98 3.85 15.69
C ALA A 29 -8.45 4.47 17.03
N GLU A 30 -8.13 3.86 18.18
CA GLU A 30 -8.62 4.33 19.49
C GLU A 30 -7.77 5.46 20.11
N HIS A 31 -6.53 5.67 19.64
CA HIS A 31 -5.60 6.64 20.26
C HIS A 31 -4.87 7.55 19.27
N PHE A 32 -5.08 7.37 17.96
CA PHE A 32 -4.41 8.14 16.94
C PHE A 32 -5.34 8.47 15.78
N GLU A 33 -5.39 9.75 15.42
CA GLU A 33 -6.09 10.22 14.23
C GLU A 33 -5.12 10.90 13.26
N VAL A 34 -5.16 10.47 12.00
CA VAL A 34 -4.43 11.15 10.92
C VAL A 34 -5.14 12.47 10.63
N LYS A 35 -4.46 13.60 10.88
CA LYS A 35 -5.01 14.92 10.55
C LYS A 35 -5.19 15.09 9.04
N HIS A 36 -6.31 15.69 8.63
CA HIS A 36 -6.59 16.00 7.23
C HIS A 36 -5.47 16.79 6.53
N SER A 37 -4.79 17.70 7.25
CA SER A 37 -3.65 18.44 6.70
C SER A 37 -2.46 17.54 6.34
N LEU A 38 -2.23 16.47 7.09
CA LEU A 38 -1.22 15.47 6.76
C LEU A 38 -1.65 14.66 5.54
N ILE A 39 -2.92 14.28 5.43
CA ILE A 39 -3.46 13.59 4.26
C ILE A 39 -3.23 14.45 3.00
N ASN A 40 -3.64 15.73 3.05
CA ASN A 40 -3.45 16.67 1.95
C ASN A 40 -1.98 16.78 1.52
N MET A 41 -1.07 16.79 2.49
CA MET A 41 0.37 16.83 2.24
C MET A 41 0.88 15.55 1.57
N MET A 42 0.38 14.38 1.97
CA MET A 42 0.73 13.11 1.31
C MET A 42 0.16 13.03 -0.11
N THR A 43 -1.01 13.64 -0.34
CA THR A 43 -1.66 13.64 -1.65
C THR A 43 -1.12 14.70 -2.62
N SER A 44 -0.30 15.65 -2.17
CA SER A 44 0.18 16.73 -3.05
C SER A 44 1.26 16.27 -4.04
N ASP A 45 1.95 15.17 -3.76
CA ASP A 45 3.00 14.59 -4.62
C ASP A 45 2.93 13.06 -4.57
N GLN A 46 1.83 12.50 -5.08
CA GLN A 46 1.62 11.05 -5.07
C GLN A 46 2.48 10.34 -6.12
N PHE A 47 2.96 9.15 -5.79
CA PHE A 47 3.64 8.28 -6.72
C PHE A 47 2.64 7.52 -7.60
N PHE A 48 2.68 7.76 -8.91
CA PHE A 48 1.75 7.17 -9.88
C PHE A 48 2.36 6.00 -10.65
N ARG A 49 3.68 5.80 -10.56
CA ARG A 49 4.48 4.90 -11.41
C ARG A 49 4.52 5.38 -12.87
N LEU A 50 4.70 6.67 -13.08
CA LEU A 50 4.98 7.26 -14.38
C LEU A 50 6.46 7.05 -14.76
N ALA A 51 6.80 7.18 -16.04
CA ALA A 51 8.18 7.02 -16.51
C ALA A 51 9.18 7.97 -15.85
N LYS A 52 8.70 9.14 -15.40
CA LYS A 52 9.49 10.15 -14.68
C LYS A 52 9.62 9.86 -13.18
N ASP A 53 8.78 8.99 -12.63
CA ASP A 53 8.71 8.78 -11.20
C ASP A 53 9.89 7.91 -10.76
N ASN A 54 10.68 8.40 -9.80
CA ASN A 54 11.76 7.64 -9.19
C ASN A 54 11.34 7.19 -7.78
N PRO A 55 11.25 5.88 -7.50
CA PRO A 55 10.78 5.42 -6.20
C PRO A 55 11.77 5.72 -5.06
N HIS A 56 13.06 5.87 -5.34
CA HIS A 56 14.03 6.32 -4.32
C HIS A 56 13.82 7.78 -3.93
N ASP A 57 13.51 8.65 -4.90
CA ASP A 57 13.24 10.06 -4.62
C ASP A 57 11.92 10.22 -3.87
N HIS A 58 10.91 9.41 -4.20
CA HIS A 58 9.65 9.34 -3.44
C HIS A 58 9.88 8.97 -1.98
N ILE A 59 10.64 7.90 -1.71
CA ILE A 59 10.98 7.47 -0.34
C ILE A 59 11.78 8.56 0.40
N ARG A 60 12.71 9.25 -0.28
CA ARG A 60 13.50 10.34 0.31
C ARG A 60 12.60 11.52 0.71
N TRP A 61 11.72 11.95 -0.19
CA TRP A 61 10.74 13.00 0.08
C TRP A 61 9.82 12.61 1.23
N PHE A 62 9.25 11.41 1.19
CA PHE A 62 8.34 10.91 2.21
C PHE A 62 9.00 10.85 3.60
N ASN A 63 10.23 10.34 3.68
CA ASN A 63 11.00 10.31 4.93
C ASN A 63 11.29 11.72 5.46
N LYS A 64 11.59 12.69 4.58
CA LYS A 64 11.80 14.08 4.97
C LYS A 64 10.55 14.65 5.64
N ILE A 65 9.38 14.48 5.04
CA ILE A 65 8.12 14.95 5.62
C ILE A 65 7.82 14.24 6.96
N THR A 66 7.83 12.90 6.96
CA THR A 66 7.42 12.10 8.13
C THR A 66 8.37 12.19 9.32
N SER A 67 9.63 12.58 9.12
CA SER A 67 10.58 12.87 10.21
C SER A 67 10.15 14.02 11.12
N THR A 68 9.29 14.92 10.61
CA THR A 68 8.77 16.06 11.38
C THR A 68 7.53 15.71 12.21
N ILE A 69 6.94 14.54 11.96
CA ILE A 69 5.69 14.11 12.57
C ILE A 69 6.00 13.35 13.86
N LYS A 70 5.42 13.81 14.95
CA LYS A 70 5.51 13.17 16.27
C LYS A 70 4.14 13.04 16.89
N TYR A 71 3.81 11.82 17.27
CA TYR A 71 2.66 11.53 18.10
C TYR A 71 3.14 10.84 19.36
N LYS A 72 2.51 11.16 20.48
CA LYS A 72 2.83 10.56 21.76
C LYS A 72 2.47 9.07 21.68
N ASP A 73 3.36 8.21 22.18
CA ASP A 73 3.14 6.77 22.34
C ASP A 73 2.90 5.99 21.03
N VAL A 74 3.12 6.61 19.86
CA VAL A 74 3.02 5.96 18.54
C VAL A 74 4.38 5.94 17.84
N PRO A 75 4.93 4.77 17.51
CA PRO A 75 6.18 4.66 16.75
C PRO A 75 6.11 5.36 15.38
N ASN A 76 7.20 6.03 15.00
CA ASN A 76 7.26 6.73 13.71
C ASN A 76 7.13 5.77 12.50
N SER A 77 7.58 4.52 12.63
CA SER A 77 7.41 3.47 11.63
C SER A 77 5.93 3.16 11.35
N GLU A 78 5.07 3.11 12.37
CA GLU A 78 3.63 2.87 12.21
C GLU A 78 2.94 4.05 11.53
N ILE A 79 3.32 5.27 11.93
CA ILE A 79 2.88 6.51 11.27
C ILE A 79 3.25 6.49 9.78
N LYS A 80 4.49 6.11 9.46
CA LYS A 80 4.98 6.00 8.08
C LYS A 80 4.19 4.97 7.28
N LEU A 81 3.98 3.76 7.82
CA LEU A 81 3.22 2.70 7.16
C LEU A 81 1.81 3.19 6.77
N MET A 82 1.12 3.85 7.69
CA MET A 82 -0.23 4.36 7.43
C MET A 82 -0.24 5.54 6.45
N LEU A 83 0.67 6.51 6.61
CA LEU A 83 0.72 7.68 5.73
C LEU A 83 1.17 7.33 4.30
N PHE A 84 1.96 6.27 4.13
CA PHE A 84 2.46 5.86 2.84
C PHE A 84 1.33 5.51 1.86
N LEU A 85 0.22 4.94 2.35
CA LEU A 85 -0.98 4.65 1.56
C LEU A 85 -1.50 5.89 0.82
N PHE A 86 -1.50 7.05 1.49
CA PHE A 86 -1.97 8.30 0.91
C PHE A 86 -0.97 8.90 -0.10
N SER A 87 0.31 8.51 -0.01
CA SER A 87 1.36 8.94 -0.94
C SER A 87 1.36 8.17 -2.28
N LEU A 88 0.49 7.16 -2.44
CA LEU A 88 0.41 6.35 -3.66
C LEU A 88 -0.88 6.60 -4.44
N ALA A 89 -0.77 6.54 -5.76
CA ALA A 89 -1.91 6.62 -6.67
C ALA A 89 -1.82 5.58 -7.81
N GLY A 90 -2.92 5.42 -8.54
CA GLY A 90 -2.97 4.65 -9.79
C GLY A 90 -2.45 3.21 -9.66
N ALA A 91 -1.43 2.87 -10.45
CA ALA A 91 -0.86 1.52 -10.47
C ALA A 91 -0.07 1.18 -9.19
N ALA A 92 0.52 2.17 -8.52
CA ALA A 92 1.28 1.96 -7.30
C ALA A 92 0.37 1.64 -6.11
N ARG A 93 -0.74 2.38 -5.96
CA ARG A 93 -1.74 2.10 -4.93
C ARG A 93 -2.36 0.70 -5.10
N ARG A 94 -2.77 0.36 -6.33
CA ARG A 94 -3.30 -0.97 -6.65
C ARG A 94 -2.32 -2.11 -6.42
N TRP A 95 -1.01 -1.85 -6.43
CA TRP A 95 -0.02 -2.87 -6.08
C TRP A 95 -0.01 -3.11 -4.57
N LEU A 96 0.03 -2.03 -3.77
CA LEU A 96 0.03 -2.14 -2.32
C LEU A 96 -1.27 -2.80 -1.81
N GLU A 97 -2.41 -2.47 -2.42
CA GLU A 97 -3.72 -3.11 -2.18
C GLU A 97 -3.83 -4.56 -2.66
N LYS A 98 -2.78 -5.13 -3.27
CA LYS A 98 -2.73 -6.54 -3.68
C LYS A 98 -1.64 -7.33 -2.96
N GLU A 99 -0.85 -6.69 -2.11
CA GLU A 99 0.13 -7.41 -1.32
C GLU A 99 -0.59 -8.34 -0.33
N PRO A 100 -0.12 -9.59 -0.16
CA PRO A 100 -0.75 -10.52 0.76
C PRO A 100 -0.82 -9.96 2.18
N SER A 101 -1.83 -10.37 2.92
CA SER A 101 -2.02 -10.01 4.31
C SER A 101 -0.77 -10.37 5.11
N ARG A 102 -0.34 -9.48 6.00
CA ARG A 102 0.85 -9.66 6.85
C ARG A 102 2.18 -9.80 6.09
N SER A 103 2.23 -9.55 4.77
CA SER A 103 3.47 -9.56 4.01
C SER A 103 4.34 -8.32 4.22
N ILE A 104 3.74 -7.21 4.66
CA ILE A 104 4.41 -5.97 5.03
C ILE A 104 4.12 -5.72 6.51
N LEU A 105 5.12 -5.91 7.36
CA LEU A 105 5.00 -5.73 8.81
C LEU A 105 5.80 -4.53 9.32
N THR A 106 6.89 -4.19 8.62
CA THR A 106 7.77 -3.08 8.99
C THR A 106 7.87 -2.05 7.87
N TRP A 107 8.32 -0.85 8.23
CA TRP A 107 8.61 0.20 7.25
C TRP A 107 9.69 -0.26 6.26
N GLU A 108 10.70 -0.98 6.75
CA GLU A 108 11.81 -1.51 5.98
C GLU A 108 11.34 -2.55 4.95
N ASP A 109 10.42 -3.44 5.33
CA ASP A 109 9.81 -4.41 4.41
C ASP A 109 9.05 -3.70 3.29
N LEU A 110 8.26 -2.68 3.64
CA LEU A 110 7.51 -1.88 2.70
C LEU A 110 8.46 -1.21 1.69
N VAL A 111 9.50 -0.52 2.17
CA VAL A 111 10.47 0.16 1.31
C VAL A 111 11.16 -0.83 0.39
N SER A 112 11.64 -1.96 0.91
CA SER A 112 12.30 -2.99 0.11
C SER A 112 11.40 -3.50 -1.01
N LYS A 113 10.16 -3.89 -0.68
CA LYS A 113 9.18 -4.37 -1.68
C LYS A 113 8.82 -3.29 -2.69
N PHE A 114 8.62 -2.05 -2.26
CA PHE A 114 8.29 -0.92 -3.13
C PHE A 114 9.41 -0.63 -4.14
N ILE A 115 10.65 -0.53 -3.67
CA ILE A 115 11.82 -0.33 -4.55
C ILE A 115 11.95 -1.51 -5.52
N ASN A 116 11.92 -2.75 -5.04
CA ASN A 116 12.05 -3.92 -5.90
C ASN A 116 10.93 -4.00 -6.96
N LYS A 117 9.72 -3.56 -6.63
CA LYS A 117 8.58 -3.55 -7.55
C LYS A 117 8.70 -2.51 -8.65
N PHE A 118 9.13 -1.30 -8.31
CA PHE A 118 9.09 -0.14 -9.21
C PHE A 118 10.44 0.30 -9.75
N PHE A 119 11.52 -0.28 -9.24
CA PHE A 119 12.89 -0.13 -9.72
C PHE A 119 13.63 -1.47 -9.61
N PRO A 120 13.16 -2.50 -10.33
CA PRO A 120 13.80 -3.80 -10.29
C PRO A 120 15.24 -3.66 -10.79
N LEU A 121 16.19 -4.24 -10.03
CA LEU A 121 17.55 -4.41 -10.50
C LEU A 121 17.49 -5.16 -11.83
N LYS A 122 17.92 -4.52 -12.91
CA LYS A 122 18.21 -5.25 -14.15
C LYS A 122 19.43 -6.10 -13.83
N ASN A 123 19.23 -7.39 -13.63
CA ASN A 123 20.34 -8.34 -13.66
C ASN A 123 20.93 -8.24 -15.06
N ASP A 124 22.04 -7.50 -15.17
CA ASP A 124 22.88 -7.43 -16.36
C ASP A 124 23.55 -8.80 -16.51
N LYS A 125 22.80 -9.77 -17.04
CA LYS A 125 23.40 -10.86 -17.76
C LYS A 125 23.66 -10.34 -19.17
N SER A 126 24.75 -9.59 -19.31
CA SER A 126 25.36 -9.35 -20.62
C SER A 126 25.67 -10.71 -21.27
N PRO A 127 25.30 -10.90 -22.55
CA PRO A 127 25.56 -12.13 -23.29
C PRO A 127 27.07 -12.36 -23.53
#